data_AF-A0A968YWU9-F1
#
_entry.id   AF-A0A968YWU9-F1
#
_cell.length_a   1.000
_cell.length_b   1.000
_cell.length_c   1.000
_cell.angle_alpha   90.00
_cell.angle_beta   90.00
_cell.angle_gamma   90.00
#
_symmetry.space_group_name_H-M   'P 1'
#
loop_
_entity.id
_entity.type
_entity.pdbx_description
1 polymer ?
#
loop_
_entity_poly.entity_id
_entity_poly.type
_entity_poly.pdbx_seq_one_letter_code
_entity_poly.pdbx_strand_id
1 'polypeptide(L)'
;METERQYLWHHPKFWPRVTQGLLLALLGLSIAYGSSNLVANLQQKNLQVGFGFLQSQAGFNIGESILPYKPTDTYAQALWVGLVNSLRILSLGIVLATLIGGTVGIARLSSNWLVRKLGTIYVETLRNTPLLLQLAFWYFAVFLSGPPLRDECIYWETCPLANVAYCCQILPLSRALLLGPFA
;
A
#
# COMPACT_ATOMS: atom_id res chain seq x y z
N MET A 1 29.52 62.91 -34.43
CA MET A 1 29.32 61.86 -33.39
C MET A 1 28.35 60.86 -33.99
N GLU A 2 28.90 59.85 -34.67
CA GLU A 2 28.14 58.83 -35.38
C GLU A 2 27.53 57.87 -34.35
N THR A 3 26.21 57.92 -34.17
CA THR A 3 25.52 56.94 -33.32
C THR A 3 25.43 55.62 -34.09
N GLU A 4 26.39 54.73 -33.83
CA GLU A 4 26.36 53.31 -34.21
C GLU A 4 25.00 52.71 -33.86
N ARG A 5 24.18 52.47 -34.88
CA ARG A 5 22.87 51.84 -34.74
C ARG A 5 23.10 50.34 -34.59
N GLN A 6 23.48 49.89 -33.39
CA GLN A 6 23.72 48.47 -33.13
C GLN A 6 22.47 47.66 -33.47
N TYR A 7 22.53 46.91 -34.56
CA TYR A 7 21.46 46.06 -35.03
C TYR A 7 21.18 45.00 -33.95
N LEU A 8 19.96 44.95 -33.41
CA LEU A 8 19.56 44.04 -32.32
C LEU A 8 19.90 42.56 -32.59
N TRP A 9 20.02 42.20 -33.86
CA TRP A 9 20.33 40.87 -34.41
C TRP A 9 21.82 40.48 -34.31
N HIS A 10 22.73 41.45 -34.15
CA HIS A 10 24.18 41.21 -34.01
C HIS A 10 24.60 40.90 -32.57
N HIS A 11 23.69 40.99 -31.59
CA HIS A 11 24.04 40.60 -30.23
C HIS A 11 24.31 39.09 -30.17
N PRO A 12 25.44 38.63 -29.58
CA PRO A 12 25.82 37.22 -29.54
C PRO A 12 24.82 36.33 -28.77
N LYS A 13 23.94 36.95 -27.96
CA LYS A 13 22.88 36.30 -27.19
C LYS A 13 21.49 36.38 -27.84
N PHE A 14 21.37 36.95 -29.05
CA PHE A 14 20.09 37.08 -29.74
C PHE A 14 19.54 35.72 -30.19
N TRP A 15 20.31 34.97 -30.98
CA TRP A 15 19.91 33.64 -31.49
C TRP A 15 19.59 32.61 -30.39
N PRO A 16 20.38 32.48 -29.30
CA PRO A 16 20.04 31.56 -28.21
C PRO A 16 18.70 31.85 -27.52
N ARG A 17 18.31 33.13 -27.38
CA ARG A 17 17.02 33.50 -26.76
C ARG A 17 15.85 33.18 -27.69
N VAL A 18 16.03 33.40 -28.98
CA VAL A 18 15.03 33.06 -30.00
C VAL A 18 14.80 31.55 -30.06
N THR A 19 15.88 30.75 -30.08
CA THR A 19 15.77 29.28 -30.11
C THR A 19 15.18 28.72 -28.82
N GLN A 20 15.55 29.25 -27.65
CA GLN A 20 14.94 28.87 -26.38
C GLN A 20 13.44 29.24 -26.31
N GLY A 21 13.07 30.42 -26.80
CA GLY A 21 11.66 30.82 -26.91
C GLY A 21 10.86 29.91 -27.83
N LEU A 22 11.44 29.55 -28.98
CA LEU A 22 10.82 28.63 -29.94
C LEU A 22 10.67 27.21 -29.37
N LEU A 23 11.68 26.70 -28.66
CA LEU A 23 11.62 25.41 -27.97
C LEU A 23 10.53 25.39 -26.89
N LEU A 24 10.44 26.43 -26.06
CA LEU A 24 9.40 26.53 -25.03
C LEU A 24 8.00 26.62 -25.64
N ALA A 25 7.84 27.38 -26.72
CA ALA A 25 6.58 27.47 -27.45
C ALA A 25 6.19 26.11 -28.05
N LEU A 26 7.13 25.41 -28.69
CA LEU A 26 6.90 24.10 -29.30
C LEU A 26 6.58 23.04 -28.24
N LEU A 27 7.27 23.06 -27.09
CA LEU A 27 6.98 22.19 -25.95
C LEU A 27 5.58 22.48 -25.37
N GLY A 28 5.25 23.74 -25.15
CA GLY A 28 3.93 24.15 -24.63
C GLY A 28 2.79 23.73 -25.55
N LEU A 29 2.95 23.95 -26.87
CA LEU A 29 1.99 23.48 -27.88
C LEU A 29 1.89 21.96 -27.90
N SER A 30 3.00 21.24 -27.80
CA SER A 30 3.02 19.78 -27.78
C SER A 30 2.27 19.23 -26.55
N ILE A 31 2.48 19.84 -25.37
CA ILE A 31 1.77 19.47 -24.14
C ILE A 31 0.28 19.80 -24.25
N ALA A 32 -0.08 20.97 -24.76
CA ALA A 32 -1.48 21.37 -24.93
C ALA A 32 -2.22 20.47 -25.92
N TYR A 33 -1.59 20.15 -27.05
CA TYR A 33 -2.14 19.21 -28.03
C TYR A 33 -2.22 17.78 -27.46
N GLY A 34 -1.17 17.30 -26.80
CA GLY A 34 -1.15 15.96 -26.19
C GLY A 34 -2.20 15.80 -25.09
N SER A 35 -2.33 16.78 -24.19
CA SER A 35 -3.32 16.76 -23.11
C SER A 35 -4.75 16.82 -23.64
N SER A 36 -5.04 17.68 -24.63
CA SER A 36 -6.37 17.75 -25.24
C SER A 36 -6.74 16.46 -25.99
N ASN A 37 -5.80 15.86 -26.72
CA ASN A 37 -5.99 14.54 -27.34
C ASN A 37 -6.22 13.46 -26.28
N LEU A 38 -5.43 13.43 -25.22
CA LEU A 38 -5.56 12.46 -24.13
C LEU A 38 -6.93 12.57 -23.46
N VAL A 39 -7.35 13.77 -23.10
CA VAL A 39 -8.66 14.02 -22.47
C VAL A 39 -9.79 13.60 -23.41
N ALA A 40 -9.73 13.96 -24.69
CA ALA A 40 -10.74 13.55 -25.66
C ALA A 40 -10.84 12.02 -25.81
N ASN A 41 -9.71 11.31 -25.87
CA ASN A 41 -9.66 9.86 -25.97
C ASN A 41 -10.14 9.15 -24.68
N LEU A 42 -9.85 9.73 -23.51
CA LEU A 42 -10.27 9.15 -22.23
C LEU A 42 -11.76 9.41 -21.94
N GLN A 43 -12.29 10.57 -22.35
CA GLN A 43 -13.72 10.87 -22.28
C GLN A 43 -14.55 9.90 -23.14
N GLN A 44 -14.06 9.54 -24.34
CA GLN A 44 -14.68 8.52 -25.18
C GLN A 44 -14.73 7.14 -24.50
N LYS A 45 -13.84 6.87 -23.53
CA LYS A 45 -13.78 5.63 -22.76
C LYS A 45 -14.50 5.72 -21.40
N ASN A 46 -15.29 6.77 -21.17
CA ASN A 46 -15.94 7.06 -19.88
C ASN A 46 -14.96 7.15 -18.70
N LEU A 47 -13.68 7.44 -18.97
CA LEU A 47 -12.67 7.67 -17.95
C LEU A 47 -12.62 9.18 -17.64
N GLN A 48 -13.06 9.55 -16.45
CA GLN A 48 -13.01 10.93 -15.99
C GLN A 48 -11.57 11.31 -15.65
N VAL A 49 -10.96 12.16 -16.48
CA VAL A 49 -9.62 12.69 -16.25
C VAL A 49 -9.71 13.81 -15.22
N GLY A 50 -9.17 13.60 -14.02
CA GLY A 50 -9.14 14.60 -12.94
C GLY A 50 -9.17 13.96 -11.56
N PHE A 51 -9.39 14.77 -10.53
CA PHE A 51 -9.51 14.30 -9.14
C PHE A 51 -10.94 13.88 -8.74
N GLY A 52 -11.89 13.93 -9.68
CA GLY A 52 -13.29 13.52 -9.45
C GLY A 52 -13.44 12.05 -9.01
N PHE A 53 -12.50 11.19 -9.39
CA PHE A 53 -12.47 9.79 -8.92
C PHE A 53 -12.41 9.67 -7.40
N LEU A 54 -11.79 10.64 -6.71
CA LEU A 54 -11.65 10.61 -5.25
C LEU A 54 -13.00 10.65 -4.54
N GLN A 55 -14.02 11.26 -5.16
CA GLN A 55 -15.38 11.35 -4.63
C GLN A 55 -16.27 10.18 -5.10
N SER A 56 -15.79 9.36 -6.05
CA SER A 56 -16.50 8.18 -6.51
C SER A 56 -16.44 7.07 -5.45
N GLN A 57 -17.44 6.19 -5.45
CA GLN A 57 -17.49 5.05 -4.53
C GLN A 57 -16.38 4.04 -4.86
N ALA A 58 -15.70 3.56 -3.83
CA ALA A 58 -14.56 2.65 -3.97
C ALA A 58 -14.98 1.22 -4.39
N GLY A 59 -16.08 0.70 -3.85
CA GLY A 59 -16.66 -0.58 -4.26
C GLY A 59 -15.88 -1.83 -3.83
N PHE A 60 -14.81 -1.68 -3.05
CA PHE A 60 -14.04 -2.79 -2.48
C PHE A 60 -13.98 -2.72 -0.95
N ASN A 61 -13.81 -3.88 -0.31
CA ASN A 61 -13.70 -4.00 1.13
C ASN A 61 -12.22 -3.98 1.58
N ILE A 62 -11.92 -3.34 2.70
CA ILE A 62 -10.59 -3.29 3.31
C ILE A 62 -10.62 -4.25 4.51
N GLY A 63 -9.77 -5.29 4.48
CA GLY A 63 -9.77 -6.35 5.49
C GLY A 63 -9.49 -5.84 6.91
N GLU A 64 -8.33 -5.23 7.14
CA GLU A 64 -7.93 -4.66 8.42
C GLU A 64 -7.96 -3.14 8.34
N SER A 65 -8.82 -2.49 9.13
CA SER A 65 -8.89 -1.03 9.22
C SER A 65 -9.18 -0.58 10.65
N ILE A 66 -8.41 0.40 11.13
CA ILE A 66 -8.62 0.99 12.46
C ILE A 66 -9.74 2.04 12.44
N LEU A 67 -9.92 2.69 11.28
CA LEU A 67 -10.97 3.65 11.03
C LEU A 67 -12.12 2.92 10.33
N PRO A 68 -13.38 3.13 10.77
CA PRO A 68 -14.52 2.48 10.14
C PRO A 68 -14.59 2.89 8.66
N TYR A 69 -14.60 1.89 7.79
CA TYR A 69 -14.66 2.04 6.35
C TYR A 69 -15.69 1.05 5.78
N LYS A 70 -16.52 1.54 4.86
CA LYS A 70 -17.48 0.72 4.12
C LYS A 70 -17.15 0.77 2.63
N PRO A 71 -17.42 -0.29 1.85
CA PRO A 71 -17.22 -0.28 0.39
C PRO A 71 -18.02 0.81 -0.36
N THR A 72 -19.08 1.34 0.27
CA THR A 72 -19.88 2.46 -0.23
C THR A 72 -19.21 3.82 -0.07
N ASP A 73 -18.12 3.88 0.71
CA ASP A 73 -17.38 5.11 0.96
C ASP A 73 -16.53 5.50 -0.25
N THR A 74 -16.03 6.74 -0.23
CA THR A 74 -15.31 7.33 -1.36
C THR A 74 -13.87 6.82 -1.47
N TYR A 75 -13.28 6.87 -2.67
CA TYR A 75 -11.85 6.55 -2.87
C TYR A 75 -10.92 7.42 -2.01
N ALA A 76 -11.27 8.68 -1.75
CA ALA A 76 -10.50 9.55 -0.85
C ALA A 76 -10.39 8.95 0.56
N GLN A 77 -11.52 8.44 1.08
CA GLN A 77 -11.56 7.82 2.39
C GLN A 77 -10.82 6.48 2.39
N ALA A 78 -10.96 5.67 1.33
CA ALA A 78 -10.21 4.42 1.19
C ALA A 78 -8.69 4.65 1.21
N LEU A 79 -8.21 5.67 0.48
CA LEU A 79 -6.78 6.05 0.47
C LEU A 79 -6.31 6.55 1.83
N TRP A 80 -7.12 7.35 2.52
CA TRP A 80 -6.79 7.85 3.86
C TRP A 80 -6.68 6.70 4.87
N VAL A 81 -7.66 5.79 4.87
CA VAL A 81 -7.67 4.60 5.74
C VAL A 81 -6.46 3.71 5.44
N GLY A 82 -6.16 3.46 4.16
CA GLY A 82 -5.00 2.68 3.74
C GLY A 82 -3.66 3.31 4.15
N LEU A 83 -3.55 4.64 4.05
CA LEU A 83 -2.37 5.39 4.48
C LEU A 83 -2.17 5.26 6.00
N VAL A 84 -3.21 5.49 6.79
CA VAL A 84 -3.16 5.39 8.26
C VAL A 84 -2.80 3.98 8.70
N ASN A 85 -3.38 2.95 8.08
CA ASN A 85 -3.07 1.56 8.42
C ASN A 85 -1.62 1.20 8.06
N SER A 86 -1.14 1.66 6.90
CA SER A 86 0.25 1.46 6.48
C SER A 86 1.24 2.13 7.44
N LEU A 87 0.98 3.39 7.83
CA LEU A 87 1.80 4.11 8.81
C LEU A 87 1.83 3.41 10.16
N ARG A 88 0.69 2.87 10.62
CA ARG A 88 0.61 2.10 11.86
C ARG A 88 1.52 0.87 11.79
N ILE A 89 1.36 0.02 10.77
CA ILE A 89 2.15 -1.21 10.63
C ILE A 89 3.63 -0.87 10.46
N LEU A 90 3.97 0.16 9.67
CA LEU A 90 5.34 0.63 9.50
C LEU A 90 5.95 1.11 10.82
N SER A 91 5.21 1.87 11.63
CA SER A 91 5.72 2.38 12.91
C SER A 91 6.10 1.24 13.87
N LEU A 92 5.23 0.23 14.00
CA LEU A 92 5.51 -0.96 14.81
C LEU A 92 6.66 -1.79 14.21
N GLY A 93 6.66 -1.94 12.88
CA GLY A 93 7.70 -2.64 12.15
C GLY A 93 9.09 -2.03 12.33
N ILE A 94 9.21 -0.69 12.26
CA ILE A 94 10.48 0.02 12.47
C ILE A 94 10.99 -0.18 13.89
N VAL A 95 10.12 -0.06 14.90
CA VAL A 95 10.52 -0.26 16.30
C VAL A 95 11.05 -1.68 16.50
N LEU A 96 10.30 -2.70 16.07
CA LEU A 96 10.70 -4.10 16.21
C LEU A 96 11.95 -4.43 15.39
N ALA A 97 12.03 -3.95 14.14
CA ALA A 97 13.20 -4.16 13.29
C ALA A 97 14.46 -3.50 13.86
N THR A 98 14.32 -2.34 14.51
CA THR A 98 15.46 -1.65 15.15
C THR A 98 15.94 -2.40 16.38
N LEU A 99 15.03 -2.92 17.20
CA LEU A 99 15.39 -3.72 18.38
C LEU A 99 16.07 -5.03 17.98
N ILE A 100 15.45 -5.79 17.06
CA ILE A 100 15.99 -7.08 16.61
C ILE A 100 17.26 -6.87 15.79
N GLY A 101 17.25 -5.94 14.83
CA GLY A 101 18.41 -5.62 14.01
C GLY A 101 19.58 -5.06 14.83
N GLY A 102 19.30 -4.22 15.83
CA GLY A 102 20.30 -3.68 16.74
C GLY A 102 20.92 -4.76 17.63
N THR A 103 20.11 -5.62 18.25
CA THR A 103 20.61 -6.72 19.08
C THR A 103 21.46 -7.71 18.29
N VAL A 104 21.00 -8.12 17.11
CA VAL A 104 21.77 -9.00 16.21
C VAL A 104 23.02 -8.29 15.67
N GLY A 105 22.92 -6.99 15.38
CA GLY A 105 24.05 -6.17 14.97
C GLY A 105 25.17 -6.16 16.00
N ILE A 106 24.84 -5.97 17.28
CA ILE A 106 25.80 -6.04 18.39
C ILE A 106 26.34 -7.47 18.55
N ALA A 107 25.48 -8.49 18.46
CA ALA A 107 25.89 -9.89 18.56
C ALA A 107 26.97 -10.26 17.52
N ARG A 108 26.90 -9.69 16.31
CA ARG A 108 27.90 -9.90 15.25
C ARG A 108 29.28 -9.29 15.57
N LEU A 109 29.34 -8.24 16.39
CA LEU A 109 30.60 -7.63 16.83
C LEU A 109 31.17 -8.26 18.10
N SER A 110 30.47 -9.23 18.70
CA SER A 110 30.92 -9.91 19.91
C SER A 110 32.27 -10.62 19.70
N SER A 111 33.10 -10.61 20.75
CA SER A 111 34.36 -11.38 20.80
C SER A 111 34.10 -12.89 20.87
N ASN A 112 32.91 -13.32 21.28
CA ASN A 112 32.54 -14.74 21.31
C ASN A 112 32.29 -15.25 19.89
N TRP A 113 33.11 -16.21 19.46
CA TRP A 113 33.05 -16.82 18.13
C TRP A 113 31.66 -17.37 17.78
N LEU A 114 30.99 -18.04 18.72
CA LEU A 114 29.68 -18.68 18.46
C LEU A 114 28.60 -17.63 18.20
N VAL A 115 28.51 -16.61 19.07
CA VAL A 115 27.52 -15.53 18.96
C VAL A 115 27.74 -14.74 17.67
N ARG A 116 29.00 -14.42 17.35
CA ARG A 116 29.37 -13.75 16.10
C ARG A 116 28.99 -14.57 14.87
N LYS A 117 29.23 -15.89 14.89
CA LYS A 117 28.91 -16.78 13.77
C LYS A 117 27.40 -16.90 13.57
N LEU A 118 26.62 -17.09 14.64
CA LEU A 118 25.16 -17.15 14.58
C LEU A 118 24.55 -15.85 14.06
N GLY A 119 25.01 -14.69 14.56
CA GLY A 119 24.56 -13.38 14.07
C GLY A 119 24.92 -13.16 12.60
N THR A 120 26.09 -13.64 12.16
CA THR A 120 26.50 -13.57 10.75
C THR A 120 25.60 -14.42 9.86
N ILE A 121 25.33 -15.68 10.24
CA ILE A 121 24.44 -16.58 9.48
C ILE A 121 23.04 -15.98 9.35
N TYR A 122 22.47 -15.49 10.45
CA TYR A 122 21.14 -14.87 10.43
C TYR A 122 21.06 -13.70 9.44
N VAL A 123 22.00 -12.76 9.51
CA VAL A 123 22.00 -11.56 8.65
C VAL A 123 22.25 -11.93 7.19
N GLU A 124 23.18 -12.84 6.93
CA GLU A 124 23.49 -13.28 5.56
C GLU A 124 22.30 -14.02 4.94
N THR A 125 21.64 -14.94 5.66
CA THR A 125 20.47 -15.64 5.13
C THR A 125 19.33 -14.67 4.83
N LEU A 126 18.99 -13.78 5.77
CA LEU A 126 17.86 -12.85 5.57
C LEU A 126 18.11 -11.81 4.47
N ARG A 127 19.35 -11.38 4.27
CA ARG A 127 19.69 -10.42 3.20
C ARG A 127 19.80 -11.06 1.83
N ASN A 128 20.16 -12.34 1.75
CA ASN A 128 20.29 -13.07 0.49
C ASN A 128 18.99 -13.76 0.04
N THR A 129 17.98 -13.85 0.92
CA THR A 129 16.69 -14.46 0.58
C THR A 129 15.75 -13.42 -0.03
N PRO A 130 15.10 -13.69 -1.19
CA PRO A 130 14.13 -12.78 -1.78
C PRO A 130 13.02 -12.40 -0.80
N LEU A 131 12.70 -11.11 -0.68
CA LEU A 131 11.67 -10.63 0.24
C LEU A 131 10.31 -11.28 -0.02
N LEU A 132 9.99 -11.54 -1.29
CA LEU A 132 8.77 -12.23 -1.69
C LEU A 132 8.68 -13.64 -1.09
N LEU A 133 9.78 -14.39 -1.07
CA LEU A 133 9.83 -15.73 -0.47
C LEU A 133 9.61 -15.65 1.05
N GLN A 134 10.19 -14.65 1.70
CA GLN A 134 10.01 -14.43 3.14
C GLN A 134 8.53 -14.14 3.45
N LEU A 135 7.91 -13.22 2.72
CA LEU A 135 6.48 -12.89 2.85
C LEU A 135 5.59 -14.12 2.64
N ALA A 136 5.84 -14.88 1.57
CA ALA A 136 5.09 -16.11 1.28
C ALA A 136 5.27 -17.17 2.38
N PHE A 137 6.50 -17.39 2.83
CA PHE A 137 6.79 -18.33 3.92
C PHE A 137 6.00 -17.98 5.18
N TRP A 138 6.06 -16.73 5.65
CA TRP A 138 5.32 -16.31 6.84
C TRP A 138 3.80 -16.41 6.65
N TYR A 139 3.29 -16.05 5.47
CA TYR A 139 1.87 -16.20 5.14
C TYR A 139 1.40 -17.66 5.25
N PHE A 140 2.07 -18.59 4.58
CA PHE A 140 1.63 -19.99 4.56
C PHE A 140 1.98 -20.76 5.85
N ALA A 141 3.17 -20.55 6.40
CA ALA A 141 3.66 -21.30 7.55
C ALA A 141 3.04 -20.86 8.88
N VAL A 142 2.70 -19.57 9.03
CA VAL A 142 2.14 -19.04 10.28
C VAL A 142 0.64 -18.78 10.15
N PHE A 143 0.22 -17.99 9.17
CA PHE A 143 -1.19 -17.59 9.09
C PHE A 143 -2.11 -18.70 8.58
N LEU A 144 -1.67 -19.50 7.60
CA LEU A 144 -2.51 -20.57 7.05
C LEU A 144 -2.42 -21.88 7.83
N SER A 145 -1.29 -22.14 8.49
CA SER A 145 -1.10 -23.34 9.33
C SER A 145 -1.60 -23.13 10.77
N GLY A 146 -1.85 -21.88 11.17
CA GLY A 146 -2.50 -21.56 12.45
C GLY A 146 -3.98 -21.95 12.47
N PRO A 147 -4.57 -22.15 13.66
CA PRO A 147 -6.01 -22.37 13.77
C PRO A 147 -6.76 -21.18 13.16
N PRO A 148 -7.88 -21.42 12.43
CA PRO A 148 -8.61 -20.33 11.80
C PRO A 148 -9.09 -19.36 12.88
N LEU A 149 -8.65 -18.10 12.79
CA LEU A 149 -9.16 -16.99 13.57
C LEU A 149 -10.59 -16.70 13.07
N ARG A 150 -11.53 -17.58 13.43
CA ARG A 150 -12.96 -17.29 13.32
C ARG A 150 -13.32 -16.48 14.54
N ASP A 151 -13.80 -15.27 14.31
CA ASP A 151 -14.33 -14.39 15.33
C ASP A 151 -15.41 -15.12 16.15
N GLU A 152 -15.23 -15.06 17.47
CA GLU A 152 -16.25 -15.24 18.51
C GLU A 152 -16.95 -16.61 18.61
N CYS A 153 -16.23 -17.63 19.08
CA CYS A 153 -16.84 -18.56 20.05
C CYS A 153 -16.60 -18.00 21.46
N ILE A 154 -17.47 -17.07 21.87
CA ILE A 154 -17.67 -16.74 23.28
C ILE A 154 -18.25 -17.98 23.98
N TYR A 155 -17.92 -18.12 25.27
CA TYR A 155 -18.41 -19.04 26.32
C TYR A 155 -17.43 -20.14 26.73
N TRP A 156 -16.56 -19.73 27.65
CA TRP A 156 -15.57 -20.52 28.38
C TRP A 156 -16.14 -21.59 29.33
N GLU A 157 -17.45 -21.93 29.31
CA GLU A 157 -18.00 -22.88 30.31
C GLU A 157 -18.92 -24.01 29.79
N THR A 158 -19.30 -24.09 28.51
CA THR A 158 -20.33 -25.09 28.08
C THR A 158 -19.96 -26.05 26.95
N CYS A 159 -18.70 -26.18 26.55
CA CYS A 159 -18.29 -27.22 25.59
C CYS A 159 -17.56 -28.37 26.29
N PRO A 160 -18.24 -29.45 26.70
CA PRO A 160 -17.56 -30.63 27.19
C PRO A 160 -16.84 -31.31 26.02
N LEU A 161 -15.54 -31.49 26.25
CA LEU A 161 -14.55 -32.30 25.57
C LEU A 161 -15.13 -33.42 24.70
N ALA A 162 -15.11 -33.22 23.38
CA ALA A 162 -14.86 -34.30 22.42
C ALA A 162 -14.60 -33.75 21.02
N ASN A 163 -15.15 -32.59 20.64
CA ASN A 163 -15.07 -32.14 19.25
C ASN A 163 -15.50 -30.67 19.04
N VAL A 164 -14.53 -29.75 19.17
CA VAL A 164 -14.73 -28.29 19.01
C VAL A 164 -15.29 -27.92 17.62
N ALA A 165 -14.93 -28.69 16.58
CA ALA A 165 -15.37 -28.44 15.21
C ALA A 165 -16.90 -28.60 15.00
N TYR A 166 -17.56 -29.46 15.78
CA TYR A 166 -18.97 -29.80 15.56
C TYR A 166 -19.92 -28.79 16.23
N CYS A 167 -19.47 -28.09 17.29
CA CYS A 167 -20.32 -27.14 18.00
C CYS A 167 -20.58 -25.85 17.19
N CYS A 168 -19.60 -25.42 16.39
CA CYS A 168 -19.70 -24.21 15.57
C CYS A 168 -20.64 -24.37 14.35
N GLN A 169 -20.81 -25.60 13.84
CA GLN A 169 -21.55 -25.85 12.61
C GLN A 169 -23.06 -26.04 12.81
N ILE A 170 -23.52 -26.33 14.04
CA ILE A 170 -24.92 -26.72 14.32
C ILE A 170 -25.82 -25.53 14.69
N LEU A 171 -25.26 -24.38 15.09
CA LEU A 171 -26.07 -23.28 15.64
C LEU A 171 -26.82 -22.35 14.65
N PRO A 172 -26.60 -22.32 13.31
CA PRO A 172 -27.51 -21.57 12.45
C PRO A 172 -28.81 -22.34 12.15
N LEU A 173 -28.85 -23.67 12.37
CA LEU A 173 -30.02 -24.49 12.04
C LEU A 173 -31.10 -24.53 13.13
N SER A 174 -30.73 -24.42 14.41
CA SER A 174 -31.70 -24.44 15.51
C SER A 174 -32.50 -23.14 15.64
N ARG A 175 -31.92 -22.01 15.21
CA ARG A 175 -32.61 -20.70 15.19
C ARG A 175 -33.61 -20.57 14.03
N ALA A 176 -33.39 -21.27 12.92
CA ALA A 176 -34.31 -21.30 11.78
C ALA A 176 -35.52 -22.22 12.01
N LEU A 177 -35.43 -23.21 12.91
CA LEU A 177 -36.53 -24.15 13.19
C LEU A 177 -37.47 -23.69 14.32
N LEU A 178 -37.06 -22.72 15.15
CA LEU A 178 -37.84 -22.21 16.29
C LEU A 178 -38.62 -20.91 16.00
N LEU A 179 -38.43 -20.28 14.84
CA LEU A 179 -39.25 -19.16 14.37
C LEU A 179 -40.01 -19.61 13.12
N GLY A 180 -41.18 -20.20 13.33
CA GLY A 180 -42.15 -20.47 12.27
C GLY A 180 -42.63 -19.20 11.56
N PRO A 181 -43.43 -19.31 10.49
CA PRO A 181 -43.79 -18.20 9.61
C PRO A 181 -44.90 -17.33 10.20
N PHE A 182 -44.72 -16.82 11.42
CA PHE A 182 -45.63 -15.85 12.05
C PHE A 182 -44.85 -14.99 13.08
N ALA A 183 -44.06 -14.03 12.58
CA ALA A 183 -43.70 -12.78 13.25
C ALA A 183 -43.07 -11.83 12.22
#